data_AF-A0A8B6HPX5-F1
#
_entry.id   AF-A0A8B6HPX5-F1
#
_cell.length_a   1.000
_cell.length_b   1.000
_cell.length_c   1.000
_cell.angle_alpha   90.00
_cell.angle_beta   90.00
_cell.angle_gamma   90.00
#
_symmetry.space_group_name_H-M   'P 1'
#
loop_
_entity.id
_entity.type
_entity.pdbx_description
1 polymer ?
#
loop_
_entity_poly.entity_id
_entity_poly.type
_entity_poly.pdbx_seq_one_letter_code
_entity_poly.pdbx_strand_id
1 'polypeptide(L)'
;MFQECRSLLRKSKRSIIPVVGKILGFLFGTVSEQDLDSIRSNVNMLAKNQQKMVHVLRESLTILNISRSDIAENRNSIKDLFIAFNELYVDFKNFTRAVKERIFQIERHVMINSITEGLSRLVTQAQFYISHLQMQLNMLSLGHLSPSVISPKNLRKLLIGINSKLPPGIMLPSVPTTKLWDYYQILSCHTVLDNNRIFVVLSVPLIDYNSNFEIFKPFNLPIPINLNLQVDSTKSLLAYANLEAKALGVNAKRTEYILLNDDELNKCIHPIRNFCDIRSPVYRINLSKFCIVALFRNDVKLIENNCHNTIKINAILPMAEYLSSGTWIIVIAKPLRMSINCGPNIRAVEKIMKPPIDLLTLEVGCSANNDQLTLLPYYQLESKLNIDEPFAKFMKN
;
A
#
# COMPACT_ATOMS: atom_id res chain seq x y z
N MET A 1 -6.56 40.44 47.24
CA MET A 1 -5.79 41.23 46.26
C MET A 1 -6.68 42.37 45.80
N PHE A 2 -6.23 43.60 46.10
CA PHE A 2 -6.82 44.95 45.94
C PHE A 2 -7.72 45.18 44.70
N GLN A 3 -8.91 45.81 44.79
CA GLN A 3 -9.26 47.28 44.85
C GLN A 3 -8.87 48.05 43.55
N GLU A 4 -9.65 48.93 42.89
CA GLU A 4 -10.64 49.95 43.34
C GLU A 4 -11.36 50.69 42.15
N CYS A 5 -12.52 51.35 42.41
CA CYS A 5 -13.07 52.66 41.89
C CYS A 5 -13.39 52.93 40.37
N ARG A 6 -14.37 53.74 39.87
CA ARG A 6 -15.43 54.67 40.38
C ARG A 6 -16.36 55.24 39.23
N SER A 7 -17.67 55.51 39.51
CA SER A 7 -18.60 56.62 39.06
C SER A 7 -18.95 56.89 37.55
N LEU A 8 -20.13 57.38 37.06
CA LEU A 8 -21.09 58.47 37.43
C LEU A 8 -22.48 58.41 36.67
N LEU A 9 -23.57 58.90 37.32
CA LEU A 9 -24.76 59.72 36.86
C LEU A 9 -25.66 59.27 35.66
N ARG A 10 -26.98 59.57 35.45
CA ARG A 10 -28.18 60.19 36.10
C ARG A 10 -29.29 60.32 34.98
N LYS A 11 -30.58 59.95 35.17
CA LYS A 11 -31.82 60.81 35.29
C LYS A 11 -33.06 59.88 35.39
N SER A 12 -33.82 59.86 36.50
CA SER A 12 -35.03 60.65 36.86
C SER A 12 -36.36 60.31 36.13
N LYS A 13 -37.29 59.66 36.84
CA LYS A 13 -38.75 59.70 36.65
C LYS A 13 -39.43 60.10 37.99
N ARG A 14 -40.31 61.11 37.96
CA ARG A 14 -41.36 61.46 38.95
C ARG A 14 -42.64 61.70 38.14
N SER A 15 -43.85 61.27 38.50
CA SER A 15 -44.77 61.74 39.56
C SER A 15 -46.06 60.88 39.45
N ILE A 16 -46.70 60.29 40.49
CA ILE A 16 -47.45 60.82 41.69
C ILE A 16 -48.81 61.42 41.27
N ILE A 17 -50.02 61.18 41.85
CA ILE A 17 -50.59 60.40 43.00
C ILE A 17 -52.16 60.38 42.88
N PRO A 18 -52.89 59.43 43.52
CA PRO A 18 -54.36 59.40 43.71
C PRO A 18 -54.88 59.86 45.12
N VAL A 19 -56.22 59.92 45.30
CA VAL A 19 -57.05 59.93 46.56
C VAL A 19 -57.71 61.26 46.99
N VAL A 20 -59.05 61.24 47.15
CA VAL A 20 -59.95 61.76 48.24
C VAL A 20 -61.41 61.47 47.76
N GLY A 21 -62.42 60.98 48.49
CA GLY A 21 -62.72 60.86 49.92
C GLY A 21 -64.06 61.58 50.25
N LYS A 22 -65.09 60.85 50.70
CA LYS A 22 -66.47 61.31 51.04
C LYS A 22 -66.54 62.43 52.09
N ILE A 23 -67.44 63.42 51.93
CA ILE A 23 -68.17 64.12 53.03
C ILE A 23 -69.61 64.46 52.56
N LEU A 24 -70.59 64.13 53.41
CA LEU A 24 -72.00 64.54 53.36
C LEU A 24 -72.22 65.74 54.32
N GLY A 25 -73.17 66.63 53.99
CA GLY A 25 -73.99 67.35 55.00
C GLY A 25 -73.69 68.82 55.28
N PHE A 26 -74.31 69.74 54.51
CA PHE A 26 -74.75 71.07 55.01
C PHE A 26 -75.88 71.58 54.09
N LEU A 27 -77.04 70.94 54.16
CA LEU A 27 -78.26 71.43 54.81
C LEU A 27 -78.76 72.78 54.28
N PHE A 28 -79.90 72.68 53.62
CA PHE A 28 -80.80 73.77 53.28
C PHE A 28 -81.08 74.69 54.46
N GLY A 29 -80.95 75.99 54.18
CA GLY A 29 -81.94 77.02 54.54
C GLY A 29 -82.17 77.32 56.02
N THR A 30 -81.81 78.54 56.41
CA THR A 30 -82.76 79.45 57.07
C THR A 30 -82.49 80.88 56.60
N VAL A 31 -83.49 81.47 55.94
CA VAL A 31 -83.65 82.91 55.80
C VAL A 31 -84.28 83.43 57.10
N SER A 32 -83.77 84.52 57.66
CA SER A 32 -84.60 85.47 58.41
C SER A 32 -84.11 86.90 58.21
N GLU A 33 -84.98 87.64 57.51
CA GLU A 33 -85.33 89.07 57.50
C GLU A 33 -84.29 90.20 57.70
N GLN A 34 -84.31 91.09 56.69
CA GLN A 34 -83.78 92.46 56.49
C GLN A 34 -82.62 92.49 55.47
N ASP A 35 -82.64 93.15 54.30
CA ASP A 35 -83.35 94.36 53.86
C ASP A 35 -83.50 94.47 52.31
N LEU A 36 -84.33 95.45 51.90
CA LEU A 36 -84.96 95.81 50.63
C LEU A 36 -84.07 96.32 49.44
N ASP A 37 -84.69 96.30 48.22
CA ASP A 37 -84.58 97.25 47.07
C ASP A 37 -83.60 97.09 45.87
N SER A 38 -83.60 96.01 45.05
CA SER A 38 -82.86 96.03 43.73
C SER A 38 -83.29 95.13 42.54
N ILE A 39 -84.51 94.60 42.46
CA ILE A 39 -84.82 93.53 41.45
C ILE A 39 -85.35 94.02 40.07
N ARG A 40 -85.59 95.30 39.83
CA ARG A 40 -86.37 95.71 38.64
C ARG A 40 -85.65 95.83 37.27
N SER A 41 -84.35 95.56 37.07
CA SER A 41 -83.68 95.85 35.77
C SER A 41 -83.25 94.68 34.85
N ASN A 42 -83.24 93.41 35.26
CA ASN A 42 -82.50 92.34 34.51
C ASN A 42 -83.26 91.59 33.39
N VAL A 43 -84.57 91.77 33.19
CA VAL A 43 -85.34 90.84 32.32
C VAL A 43 -85.19 91.11 30.81
N ASN A 44 -84.82 92.32 30.38
CA ASN A 44 -84.77 92.66 28.95
C ASN A 44 -83.61 92.02 28.14
N MET A 45 -82.63 91.38 28.79
CA MET A 45 -81.43 90.85 28.11
C MET A 45 -81.62 89.45 27.48
N LEU A 46 -82.72 88.74 27.75
CA LEU A 46 -82.87 87.32 27.40
C LEU A 46 -83.29 87.06 25.93
N ALA A 47 -83.97 88.00 25.27
CA ALA A 47 -84.62 87.72 23.97
C ALA A 47 -83.66 87.56 22.77
N LYS A 48 -82.42 88.10 22.82
CA LYS A 48 -81.52 88.15 21.65
C LYS A 48 -80.76 86.85 21.34
N ASN A 49 -80.71 85.88 22.25
CA ASN A 49 -79.84 84.70 22.12
C ASN A 49 -80.43 83.51 21.34
N GLN A 50 -81.73 83.49 21.05
CA GLN A 50 -82.38 82.30 20.47
C GLN A 50 -82.08 82.05 18.97
N GLN A 51 -81.74 83.07 18.17
CA GLN A 51 -81.63 82.92 16.71
C GLN A 51 -80.37 82.17 16.23
N LYS A 52 -79.26 82.24 16.98
CA LYS A 52 -77.98 81.61 16.57
C LYS A 52 -77.99 80.08 16.66
N MET A 53 -78.90 79.51 17.46
CA MET A 53 -78.93 78.07 17.74
C MET A 53 -79.46 77.22 16.57
N VAL A 54 -80.29 77.79 15.70
CA VAL A 54 -80.94 77.04 14.60
C VAL A 54 -79.98 76.71 13.44
N HIS A 55 -79.00 77.57 13.16
CA HIS A 55 -78.08 77.38 12.03
C HIS A 55 -77.13 76.19 12.22
N VAL A 56 -76.62 76.02 13.45
CA VAL A 56 -75.66 74.95 13.82
C VAL A 56 -76.26 73.54 13.68
N LEU A 57 -77.58 73.41 13.87
CA LEU A 57 -78.28 72.12 13.80
C LEU A 57 -78.32 71.55 12.37
N ARG A 58 -78.42 72.40 11.34
CA ARG A 58 -78.59 71.92 9.96
C ARG A 58 -77.29 71.38 9.37
N GLU A 59 -76.16 72.01 9.70
CA GLU A 59 -74.83 71.57 9.27
C GLU A 59 -74.44 70.23 9.90
N SER A 60 -74.84 70.01 11.16
CA SER A 60 -74.62 68.76 11.88
C SER A 60 -75.31 67.55 11.23
N LEU A 61 -76.48 67.74 10.60
CA LEU A 61 -77.23 66.64 9.96
C LEU A 61 -76.59 66.15 8.64
N THR A 62 -75.99 67.03 7.85
CA THR A 62 -75.33 66.66 6.60
C THR A 62 -74.07 65.83 6.85
N ILE A 63 -73.28 66.22 7.86
CA ILE A 63 -72.07 65.50 8.28
C ILE A 63 -72.42 64.07 8.75
N LEU A 64 -73.54 63.90 9.46
CA LEU A 64 -74.01 62.59 9.92
C LEU A 64 -74.37 61.64 8.76
N ASN A 65 -74.95 62.14 7.67
CA ASN A 65 -75.33 61.30 6.53
C ASN A 65 -74.13 60.81 5.71
N ILE A 66 -73.15 61.68 5.44
CA ILE A 66 -71.92 61.32 4.72
C ILE A 66 -71.12 60.31 5.56
N SER A 67 -70.96 60.59 6.86
CA SER A 67 -70.29 59.69 7.79
C SER A 67 -70.92 58.29 7.82
N ARG A 68 -72.25 58.17 7.71
CA ARG A 68 -72.94 56.87 7.70
C ARG A 68 -72.61 56.03 6.46
N SER A 69 -72.42 56.65 5.29
CA SER A 69 -72.03 55.96 4.06
C SER A 69 -70.60 55.46 4.14
N ASP A 70 -69.67 56.32 4.52
CA ASP A 70 -68.24 55.98 4.64
C ASP A 70 -68.00 54.91 5.70
N ILE A 71 -68.77 54.90 6.79
CA ILE A 71 -68.72 53.86 7.81
C ILE A 71 -69.18 52.51 7.26
N ALA A 72 -70.19 52.48 6.38
CA ALA A 72 -70.69 51.23 5.79
C ALA A 72 -69.69 50.62 4.80
N GLU A 73 -69.05 51.46 3.97
CA GLU A 73 -68.01 51.04 3.04
C GLU A 73 -66.76 50.54 3.78
N ASN A 74 -66.29 51.28 4.77
CA ASN A 74 -65.19 50.84 5.64
C ASN A 74 -65.49 49.52 6.34
N ARG A 75 -66.74 49.30 6.77
CA ARG A 75 -67.15 48.03 7.40
C ARG A 75 -67.06 46.86 6.43
N ASN A 76 -67.40 47.05 5.16
CA ASN A 76 -67.26 46.00 4.14
C ASN A 76 -65.79 45.75 3.82
N SER A 77 -64.99 46.79 3.62
CA SER A 77 -63.54 46.66 3.41
C SER A 77 -62.83 45.97 4.58
N ILE A 78 -63.24 46.24 5.83
CA ILE A 78 -62.74 45.54 7.03
C ILE A 78 -63.15 44.07 7.03
N LYS A 79 -64.38 43.76 6.60
CA LYS A 79 -64.87 42.38 6.49
C LYS A 79 -64.09 41.59 5.43
N ASP A 80 -63.87 42.17 4.27
CA ASP A 80 -63.13 41.54 3.17
C ASP A 80 -61.66 41.33 3.55
N LEU A 81 -61.07 42.30 4.25
CA LEU A 81 -59.74 42.17 4.84
C LEU A 81 -59.68 41.05 5.88
N PHE A 82 -60.71 40.88 6.70
CA PHE A 82 -60.79 39.79 7.67
C PHE A 82 -60.89 38.42 6.99
N ILE A 83 -61.65 38.31 5.89
CA ILE A 83 -61.76 37.08 5.09
C ILE A 83 -60.41 36.74 4.46
N ALA A 84 -59.78 37.70 3.77
CA ALA A 84 -58.47 37.51 3.15
C ALA A 84 -57.39 37.14 4.17
N PHE A 85 -57.42 37.74 5.36
CA PHE A 85 -56.48 37.40 6.44
C PHE A 85 -56.70 35.98 6.97
N ASN A 86 -57.95 35.54 7.07
CA ASN A 86 -58.26 34.19 7.52
C ASN A 86 -57.90 33.13 6.46
N GLU A 87 -58.09 33.42 5.17
CA GLU A 87 -57.62 32.58 4.07
C GLU A 87 -56.09 32.46 4.08
N LEU A 88 -55.38 33.60 4.19
CA LEU A 88 -53.92 33.61 4.31
C LEU A 88 -53.44 32.83 5.54
N TYR A 89 -54.14 32.93 6.67
CA TYR A 89 -53.82 32.17 7.87
C TYR A 89 -53.95 30.65 7.65
N VAL A 90 -55.00 30.22 6.95
CA VAL A 90 -55.21 28.81 6.59
C VAL A 90 -54.13 28.32 5.62
N ASP A 91 -53.81 29.11 4.60
CA ASP A 91 -52.76 28.78 3.63
C ASP A 91 -51.38 28.70 4.28
N PHE A 92 -51.06 29.65 5.16
CA PHE A 92 -49.82 29.65 5.92
C PHE A 92 -49.72 28.42 6.84
N LYS A 93 -50.82 28.02 7.47
CA LYS A 93 -50.89 26.80 8.29
C LYS A 93 -50.70 25.54 7.45
N ASN A 94 -51.30 25.47 6.27
CA ASN A 94 -51.15 24.33 5.35
C ASN A 94 -49.73 24.24 4.79
N PHE A 95 -49.15 25.37 4.40
CA PHE A 95 -47.76 25.46 3.95
C PHE A 95 -46.80 25.01 5.06
N THR A 96 -46.98 25.52 6.29
CA THR A 96 -46.15 25.14 7.44
C THR A 96 -46.22 23.64 7.72
N ARG A 97 -47.41 23.04 7.59
CA ARG A 97 -47.59 21.58 7.73
C ARG A 97 -46.89 20.80 6.63
N ALA A 98 -47.05 21.19 5.37
CA ALA A 98 -46.39 20.55 4.23
C ALA A 98 -44.86 20.64 4.31
N VAL A 99 -44.33 21.77 4.76
CA VAL A 99 -42.89 21.96 4.99
C VAL A 99 -42.40 21.08 6.14
N LYS A 100 -43.12 21.01 7.27
CA LYS A 100 -42.75 20.12 8.38
C LYS A 100 -42.72 18.65 7.99
N GLU A 101 -43.71 18.18 7.24
CA GLU A 101 -43.75 16.80 6.75
C GLU A 101 -42.56 16.51 5.82
N ARG A 102 -42.22 17.43 4.91
CA ARG A 102 -41.05 17.27 4.03
C ARG A 102 -39.73 17.29 4.80
N ILE A 103 -39.57 18.18 5.79
CA ILE A 103 -38.37 18.22 6.64
C ILE A 103 -38.21 16.88 7.37
N PHE A 104 -39.28 16.35 7.96
CA PHE A 104 -39.24 15.05 8.64
C PHE A 104 -38.82 13.90 7.72
N GLN A 105 -39.32 13.88 6.47
CA GLN A 105 -38.91 12.88 5.48
C GLN A 105 -37.43 13.03 5.10
N ILE A 106 -36.94 14.26 4.93
CA ILE A 106 -35.53 14.53 4.62
C ILE A 106 -34.64 14.10 5.79
N GLU A 107 -34.96 14.46 7.02
CA GLU A 107 -34.20 14.04 8.21
C GLU A 107 -34.11 12.52 8.32
N ARG A 108 -35.23 11.82 8.05
CA ARG A 108 -35.25 10.35 8.03
C ARG A 108 -34.38 9.78 6.92
N HIS A 109 -34.43 10.35 5.71
CA HIS A 109 -33.58 9.91 4.60
C HIS A 109 -32.09 10.15 4.87
N VAL A 110 -31.73 11.30 5.43
CA VAL A 110 -30.36 11.62 5.82
C VAL A 110 -29.87 10.65 6.90
N MET A 111 -30.69 10.37 7.91
CA MET A 111 -30.35 9.41 8.96
C MET A 111 -30.15 7.99 8.40
N ILE A 112 -31.07 7.50 7.56
CA ILE A 112 -30.96 6.18 6.93
C ILE A 112 -29.70 6.11 6.06
N ASN A 113 -29.46 7.12 5.21
CA ASN A 113 -28.29 7.16 4.35
C ASN A 113 -26.99 7.11 5.18
N SER A 114 -26.89 7.91 6.24
CA SER A 114 -25.74 7.91 7.15
C SER A 114 -25.50 6.53 7.79
N ILE A 115 -26.56 5.85 8.22
CA ILE A 115 -26.47 4.49 8.76
C ILE A 115 -26.02 3.51 7.69
N THR A 116 -26.58 3.57 6.48
CA THR A 116 -26.23 2.66 5.38
C THR A 116 -24.79 2.86 4.89
N GLU A 117 -24.31 4.10 4.81
CA GLU A 117 -22.92 4.42 4.49
C GLU A 117 -21.97 3.91 5.59
N GLY A 118 -22.35 4.09 6.86
CA GLY A 118 -21.61 3.55 7.99
C GLY A 118 -21.49 2.02 7.94
N LEU A 119 -22.60 1.32 7.68
CA LEU A 119 -22.63 -0.13 7.51
C LEU A 119 -21.81 -0.58 6.30
N SER A 120 -21.97 0.08 5.16
CA SER A 120 -21.20 -0.20 3.94
C SER A 120 -19.69 -0.08 4.19
N ARG A 121 -19.26 0.96 4.91
CA ARG A 121 -17.85 1.15 5.29
C ARG A 121 -17.35 0.01 6.19
N LEU A 122 -18.14 -0.40 7.18
CA LEU A 122 -17.78 -1.52 8.06
C LEU A 122 -17.69 -2.84 7.29
N VAL A 123 -18.63 -3.13 6.39
CA VAL A 123 -18.60 -4.32 5.54
C VAL A 123 -17.38 -4.31 4.63
N THR A 124 -17.10 -3.19 3.98
CA THR A 124 -15.92 -3.03 3.11
C THR A 124 -14.63 -3.22 3.90
N GLN A 125 -14.55 -2.66 5.10
CA GLN A 125 -13.40 -2.83 5.98
C GLN A 125 -13.24 -4.28 6.43
N ALA A 126 -14.33 -4.97 6.79
CA ALA A 126 -14.32 -6.38 7.13
C ALA A 126 -13.86 -7.25 5.94
N GLN A 127 -14.35 -6.98 4.72
CA GLN A 127 -13.90 -7.66 3.50
C GLN A 127 -12.41 -7.46 3.25
N PHE A 128 -11.89 -6.23 3.46
CA PHE A 128 -10.45 -5.96 3.36
C PHE A 128 -9.65 -6.75 4.40
N TYR A 129 -10.10 -6.78 5.65
CA TYR A 129 -9.45 -7.56 6.71
C TYR A 129 -9.44 -9.07 6.40
N ILE A 130 -10.56 -9.62 5.95
CA ILE A 130 -10.66 -11.04 5.57
C ILE A 130 -9.74 -11.34 4.38
N SER A 131 -9.73 -10.49 3.36
CA SER A 131 -8.87 -10.66 2.18
C SER A 131 -7.38 -10.62 2.57
N HIS A 132 -7.00 -9.68 3.45
CA HIS A 132 -5.62 -9.59 3.94
C HIS A 132 -5.23 -10.79 4.78
N LEU A 133 -6.12 -11.27 5.66
CA LEU A 133 -5.91 -12.48 6.45
C LEU A 133 -5.74 -13.70 5.55
N GLN A 134 -6.60 -13.86 4.54
CA GLN A 134 -6.51 -14.95 3.57
C GLN A 134 -5.17 -14.93 2.83
N MET A 135 -4.71 -13.75 2.40
CA MET A 135 -3.39 -13.61 1.78
C MET A 135 -2.25 -14.01 2.72
N GLN A 136 -2.28 -13.57 3.99
CA GLN A 136 -1.29 -13.98 4.99
C GLN A 136 -1.28 -15.49 5.18
N LEU A 137 -2.45 -16.11 5.33
CA LEU A 137 -2.58 -17.56 5.53
C LEU A 137 -2.09 -18.35 4.31
N ASN A 138 -2.37 -17.86 3.09
CA ASN A 138 -1.86 -18.47 1.87
C ASN A 138 -0.33 -18.38 1.77
N MET A 139 0.28 -17.25 2.14
CA MET A 139 1.74 -17.13 2.15
C MET A 139 2.36 -18.08 3.20
N LEU A 140 1.76 -18.15 4.38
CA LEU A 140 2.17 -19.04 5.46
C LEU A 140 2.02 -20.52 5.12
N SER A 141 0.97 -20.92 4.39
CA SER A 141 0.76 -22.30 3.95
C SER A 141 1.77 -22.74 2.90
N LEU A 142 2.27 -21.79 2.09
CA LEU A 142 3.39 -22.01 1.16
C LEU A 142 4.76 -21.94 1.86
N GLY A 143 4.82 -21.66 3.16
CA GLY A 143 6.06 -21.52 3.91
C GLY A 143 6.87 -20.25 3.57
N HIS A 144 6.24 -19.29 2.89
CA HIS A 144 6.88 -18.03 2.49
C HIS A 144 6.60 -16.91 3.48
N LEU A 145 7.66 -16.20 3.86
CA LEU A 145 7.54 -15.01 4.69
C LEU A 145 7.26 -13.79 3.80
N SER A 146 6.22 -13.03 4.11
CA SER A 146 5.90 -11.77 3.40
C SER A 146 5.78 -10.59 4.35
N PRO A 147 5.90 -9.34 3.84
CA PRO A 147 5.68 -8.13 4.64
C PRO A 147 4.29 -8.05 5.28
N SER A 148 3.31 -8.76 4.71
CA SER A 148 1.97 -8.87 5.27
C SER A 148 1.95 -9.78 6.49
N VAL A 149 2.78 -10.82 6.56
CA VAL A 149 2.89 -11.72 7.72
C VAL A 149 3.67 -11.08 8.86
N ILE A 150 4.83 -10.50 8.56
CA ILE A 150 5.65 -9.74 9.51
C ILE A 150 6.06 -8.43 8.87
N SER A 151 5.86 -7.30 9.55
CA SER A 151 6.22 -6.01 8.99
C SER A 151 7.75 -5.85 8.90
N PRO A 152 8.27 -5.08 7.93
CA PRO A 152 9.71 -4.79 7.82
C PRO A 152 10.33 -4.27 9.12
N LYS A 153 9.61 -3.41 9.85
CA LYS A 153 10.03 -2.87 11.15
C LYS A 153 10.22 -3.98 12.19
N ASN A 154 9.27 -4.92 12.28
CA ASN A 154 9.31 -6.01 13.25
C ASN A 154 10.40 -7.03 12.90
N LEU A 155 10.52 -7.41 11.62
CA LEU A 155 11.56 -8.33 11.16
C LEU A 155 12.96 -7.75 11.41
N ARG A 156 13.18 -6.47 11.07
CA ARG A 156 14.47 -5.81 11.32
C ARG A 156 14.82 -5.82 12.81
N LYS A 157 13.86 -5.48 13.68
CA LYS A 157 14.07 -5.50 15.14
C LYS A 157 14.44 -6.91 15.63
N LEU A 158 13.76 -7.93 15.12
CA LEU A 158 14.03 -9.33 15.45
C LEU A 158 15.44 -9.74 15.00
N LEU A 159 15.81 -9.47 13.76
CA LEU A 159 17.13 -9.82 13.20
C LEU A 159 18.27 -9.10 13.92
N ILE A 160 18.13 -7.81 14.23
CA ILE A 160 19.13 -7.07 15.03
C ILE A 160 19.27 -7.68 16.43
N GLY A 161 18.14 -8.08 17.05
CA GLY A 161 18.14 -8.74 18.35
C GLY A 161 18.76 -10.15 18.34
N ILE A 162 18.70 -10.86 17.22
CA ILE A 162 19.44 -12.11 17.01
C ILE A 162 20.92 -11.79 16.86
N ASN A 163 21.27 -10.84 15.98
CA ASN A 163 22.65 -10.50 15.65
C ASN A 163 23.47 -10.06 16.89
N SER A 164 22.85 -9.38 17.86
CA SER A 164 23.52 -8.96 19.10
C SER A 164 23.84 -10.10 20.07
N LYS A 165 23.28 -11.29 19.85
CA LYS A 165 23.46 -12.48 20.70
C LYS A 165 24.24 -13.61 20.02
N LEU A 166 24.66 -13.42 18.77
CA LEU A 166 25.40 -14.45 18.05
C LEU A 166 26.81 -14.62 18.65
N PRO A 167 27.31 -15.87 18.74
CA PRO A 167 28.68 -16.12 19.15
C PRO A 167 29.67 -15.62 18.09
N PRO A 168 30.95 -15.37 18.47
CA PRO A 168 31.98 -15.00 17.51
C PRO A 168 32.16 -16.09 16.46
N GLY A 169 32.34 -15.69 15.20
CA GLY A 169 32.50 -16.59 14.06
C GLY A 169 31.21 -16.95 13.33
N ILE A 170 30.03 -16.64 13.90
CA ILE A 170 28.73 -16.84 13.25
C ILE A 170 28.10 -15.48 12.93
N MET A 171 27.54 -15.35 11.74
CA MET A 171 26.86 -14.13 11.30
C MET A 171 25.55 -14.44 10.58
N LEU A 172 24.74 -13.40 10.37
CA LEU A 172 23.59 -13.49 9.51
C LEU A 172 23.98 -13.35 8.02
N PRO A 173 23.19 -13.89 7.07
CA PRO A 173 23.50 -13.85 5.64
C PRO A 173 23.65 -12.47 5.01
N SER A 174 22.88 -11.50 5.50
CA SER A 174 22.85 -10.13 4.98
C SER A 174 22.76 -9.12 6.13
N VAL A 175 23.21 -7.89 5.94
CA VAL A 175 23.10 -6.87 6.99
C VAL A 175 21.63 -6.41 7.12
N PRO A 176 20.94 -6.63 8.26
CA PRO A 176 19.49 -6.37 8.37
C PRO A 176 19.07 -4.91 8.22
N THR A 177 19.99 -3.97 8.41
CA THR A 177 19.72 -2.52 8.33
C THR A 177 19.65 -2.04 6.88
N THR A 178 20.48 -2.58 5.99
CA THR A 178 20.59 -2.15 4.59
C THR A 178 19.91 -3.12 3.63
N LYS A 179 19.98 -4.42 3.88
CA LYS A 179 19.52 -5.49 2.99
C LYS A 179 18.43 -6.36 3.62
N LEU A 180 17.37 -5.71 4.12
CA LEU A 180 16.27 -6.42 4.77
C LEU A 180 15.48 -7.31 3.79
N TRP A 181 15.38 -6.92 2.52
CA TRP A 181 14.59 -7.64 1.51
C TRP A 181 15.15 -9.03 1.18
N ASP A 182 16.47 -9.21 1.25
CA ASP A 182 17.13 -10.52 1.11
C ASP A 182 16.50 -11.55 2.06
N TYR A 183 16.13 -11.14 3.28
CA TYR A 183 15.51 -12.02 4.27
C TYR A 183 14.12 -12.49 3.85
N TYR A 184 13.29 -11.65 3.24
CA TYR A 184 11.99 -12.09 2.75
C TYR A 184 12.12 -13.10 1.60
N GLN A 185 13.25 -13.10 0.89
CA GLN A 185 13.51 -14.02 -0.23
C GLN A 185 14.10 -15.36 0.24
N ILE A 186 14.92 -15.36 1.30
CA ILE A 186 15.63 -16.56 1.77
C ILE A 186 14.96 -17.27 2.96
N LEU A 187 14.23 -16.55 3.81
CA LEU A 187 13.64 -17.12 5.03
C LEU A 187 12.43 -17.98 4.69
N SER A 188 12.47 -19.22 5.17
CA SER A 188 11.32 -20.12 5.20
C SER A 188 10.64 -20.07 6.56
N CYS A 189 9.33 -20.26 6.57
CA CYS A 189 8.54 -20.35 7.79
C CYS A 189 7.70 -21.63 7.84
N HIS A 190 7.44 -22.10 9.06
CA HIS A 190 6.51 -23.18 9.32
C HIS A 190 5.40 -22.67 10.22
N THR A 191 4.18 -23.09 9.93
CA THR A 191 3.00 -22.67 10.68
C THR A 191 2.52 -23.81 11.56
N VAL A 192 2.41 -23.55 12.86
CA VAL A 192 1.87 -24.49 13.84
C VAL A 192 0.58 -23.90 14.41
N LEU A 193 -0.49 -24.69 14.36
CA LEU A 193 -1.78 -24.33 14.95
C LEU A 193 -1.90 -25.02 16.30
N ASP A 194 -2.03 -24.24 17.36
CA ASP A 194 -2.28 -24.76 18.70
C ASP A 194 -3.19 -23.82 19.48
N ASN A 195 -4.19 -24.38 20.17
CA ASN A 195 -5.09 -23.64 21.07
C ASN A 195 -5.65 -22.33 20.48
N ASN A 196 -6.18 -22.38 19.26
CA ASN A 196 -6.75 -21.23 18.56
C ASN A 196 -5.74 -20.09 18.28
N ARG A 197 -4.44 -20.41 18.26
CA ARG A 197 -3.34 -19.50 17.92
C ARG A 197 -2.57 -20.05 16.72
N ILE A 198 -2.04 -19.12 15.94
CA ILE A 198 -1.16 -19.41 14.81
C ILE A 198 0.25 -19.04 15.23
N PHE A 199 1.12 -20.03 15.35
CA PHE A 199 2.54 -19.84 15.60
C PHE A 199 3.28 -19.89 14.27
N VAL A 200 3.97 -18.80 13.93
CA VAL A 200 4.84 -18.74 12.77
C VAL A 200 6.27 -18.93 13.26
N VAL A 201 6.84 -20.09 12.96
CA VAL A 201 8.21 -20.46 13.31
C VAL A 201 9.11 -20.07 12.14
N LEU A 202 10.05 -19.16 12.40
CA LEU A 202 11.02 -18.69 11.40
C LEU A 202 12.35 -19.39 11.61
N SER A 203 12.86 -20.02 10.55
CA SER A 203 14.20 -20.60 10.53
C SER A 203 15.16 -19.58 9.92
N VAL A 204 15.92 -18.88 10.77
CA VAL A 204 16.92 -17.92 10.32
C VAL A 204 18.24 -18.64 10.08
N PRO A 205 18.71 -18.75 8.82
CA PRO A 205 19.99 -19.38 8.53
C PRO A 205 21.13 -18.53 9.09
N LEU A 206 22.15 -19.21 9.58
CA LEU A 206 23.36 -18.60 10.12
C LEU A 206 24.55 -19.06 9.27
N ILE A 207 25.51 -18.18 9.06
CA ILE A 207 26.70 -18.44 8.25
C ILE A 207 27.93 -18.41 9.13
N ASP A 208 28.84 -19.34 8.91
CA ASP A 208 30.19 -19.27 9.47
C ASP A 208 31.03 -18.25 8.67
N TYR A 209 31.50 -17.23 9.38
CA TYR A 209 32.32 -16.14 8.84
C TYR A 209 33.61 -16.64 8.18
N ASN A 210 34.19 -17.73 8.68
CA ASN A 210 35.48 -18.25 8.20
C ASN A 210 35.35 -19.24 7.05
N SER A 211 34.15 -19.72 6.76
CA SER A 211 33.89 -20.78 5.77
C SER A 211 33.52 -20.22 4.40
N ASN A 212 34.40 -19.38 3.84
CA ASN A 212 34.25 -18.89 2.47
C ASN A 212 34.99 -19.82 1.48
N PHE A 213 34.24 -20.40 0.55
CA PHE A 213 34.74 -21.35 -0.44
C PHE A 213 34.40 -20.88 -1.86
N GLU A 214 35.40 -20.93 -2.74
CA GLU A 214 35.22 -20.79 -4.19
C GLU A 214 34.88 -22.16 -4.77
N ILE A 215 33.82 -22.23 -5.57
CA ILE A 215 33.34 -23.48 -6.16
C ILE A 215 33.88 -23.62 -7.58
N PHE A 216 34.62 -24.71 -7.80
CA PHE A 216 35.15 -25.10 -9.10
C PHE A 216 34.38 -26.30 -9.64
N LYS A 217 33.72 -26.14 -10.78
CA LYS A 217 33.07 -27.23 -11.50
C LYS A 217 33.98 -27.71 -12.64
N PRO A 218 34.60 -28.90 -12.53
CA PRO A 218 35.41 -29.45 -13.62
C PRO A 218 34.53 -29.85 -14.82
N PHE A 219 34.96 -29.48 -16.02
CA PHE A 219 34.42 -30.01 -17.27
C PHE A 219 35.16 -31.32 -17.61
N ASN A 220 34.57 -32.45 -17.23
CA ASN A 220 35.14 -33.79 -17.45
C ASN A 220 34.86 -34.29 -18.87
N LEU A 221 35.62 -33.75 -19.82
CA LEU A 221 35.47 -34.06 -21.23
C LEU A 221 36.21 -35.35 -21.58
N PRO A 222 35.58 -36.24 -22.35
CA PRO A 222 36.23 -37.45 -22.80
C PRO A 222 37.29 -37.17 -23.85
N ILE A 223 38.32 -38.02 -23.89
CA ILE A 223 39.33 -38.00 -24.93
C ILE A 223 39.16 -39.25 -25.81
N PRO A 224 39.06 -39.11 -27.15
CA PRO A 224 39.08 -40.23 -28.07
C PRO A 224 40.39 -41.02 -27.94
N ILE A 225 40.28 -42.32 -27.69
CA ILE A 225 41.43 -43.22 -27.66
C ILE A 225 41.47 -44.00 -28.97
N ASN A 226 42.56 -43.87 -29.70
CA ASN A 226 42.86 -44.78 -30.80
C ASN A 226 43.65 -45.96 -30.24
N LEU A 227 42.95 -46.99 -29.77
CA LEU A 227 43.62 -48.25 -29.49
C LEU A 227 43.86 -48.92 -30.84
N ASN A 228 45.10 -49.27 -31.16
CA ASN A 228 45.48 -50.13 -32.31
C ASN A 228 44.90 -51.56 -32.21
N LEU A 229 43.82 -51.73 -31.45
CA LEU A 229 43.06 -52.96 -31.37
C LEU A 229 42.24 -53.06 -32.65
N GLN A 230 42.35 -54.21 -33.32
CA GLN A 230 41.57 -54.60 -34.50
C GLN A 230 40.08 -54.77 -34.16
N VAL A 231 39.47 -53.75 -33.56
CA VAL A 231 38.04 -53.67 -33.27
C VAL A 231 37.46 -52.78 -34.35
N ASP A 232 36.42 -53.30 -35.01
CA ASP A 232 35.64 -52.62 -36.05
C ASP A 232 35.69 -51.09 -35.96
N SER A 233 36.18 -50.47 -37.03
CA SER A 233 36.46 -49.05 -37.23
C SER A 233 35.25 -48.11 -37.10
N THR A 234 34.13 -48.60 -36.57
CA THR A 234 32.88 -47.87 -36.31
C THR A 234 32.64 -47.57 -34.84
N LYS A 235 33.38 -48.20 -33.91
CA LYS A 235 33.19 -48.02 -32.47
C LYS A 235 34.24 -47.09 -31.87
N SER A 236 33.87 -45.83 -31.67
CA SER A 236 34.76 -44.86 -31.01
C SER A 236 34.87 -45.18 -29.51
N LEU A 237 36.10 -45.25 -29.01
CA LEU A 237 36.42 -45.43 -27.60
C LEU A 237 36.72 -44.07 -26.96
N LEU A 238 36.06 -43.77 -25.84
CA LEU A 238 36.26 -42.54 -25.09
C LEU A 238 36.79 -42.84 -23.69
N ALA A 239 37.90 -42.21 -23.31
CA ALA A 239 38.38 -42.18 -21.93
C ALA A 239 37.78 -40.97 -21.20
N TYR A 240 37.16 -41.23 -20.04
CA TYR A 240 36.74 -40.22 -19.09
C TYR A 240 37.61 -40.28 -17.85
N ALA A 241 38.01 -39.13 -17.30
CA ALA A 241 38.65 -39.12 -16.00
C ALA A 241 37.62 -39.53 -14.93
N ASN A 242 37.98 -40.43 -14.02
CA ASN A 242 37.11 -40.77 -12.90
C ASN A 242 37.31 -39.74 -11.78
N LEU A 243 36.39 -38.79 -11.67
CA LEU A 243 36.42 -37.75 -10.64
C LEU A 243 35.51 -38.13 -9.49
N GLU A 244 35.98 -37.89 -8.27
CA GLU A 244 35.28 -38.30 -7.04
C GLU A 244 34.08 -37.41 -6.70
N ALA A 245 34.02 -36.22 -7.29
CA ALA A 245 32.97 -35.24 -7.03
C ALA A 245 32.64 -34.42 -8.28
N LYS A 246 31.47 -33.78 -8.25
CA LYS A 246 30.95 -32.97 -9.37
C LYS A 246 31.45 -31.54 -9.34
N ALA A 247 31.75 -31.05 -8.14
CA ALA A 247 32.41 -29.78 -7.93
C ALA A 247 33.33 -29.85 -6.70
N LEU A 248 34.30 -28.95 -6.68
CA LEU A 248 35.28 -28.80 -5.63
C LEU A 248 35.11 -27.40 -5.02
N GLY A 249 34.77 -27.33 -3.74
CA GLY A 249 34.87 -26.09 -2.97
C GLY A 249 36.29 -25.93 -2.43
N VAL A 250 36.93 -24.78 -2.61
CA VAL A 250 38.26 -24.49 -2.08
C VAL A 250 38.24 -23.19 -1.28
N ASN A 251 38.81 -23.19 -0.08
CA ASN A 251 38.84 -21.97 0.73
C ASN A 251 39.76 -20.90 0.10
N ALA A 252 39.57 -19.63 0.45
CA ALA A 252 40.35 -18.52 -0.11
C ALA A 252 41.88 -18.69 0.06
N LYS A 253 42.32 -19.38 1.12
CA LYS A 253 43.74 -19.66 1.39
C LYS A 253 44.30 -20.86 0.61
N ARG A 254 43.45 -21.60 -0.12
CA ARG A 254 43.78 -22.84 -0.84
C ARG A 254 44.44 -23.91 0.04
N THR A 255 44.06 -23.95 1.32
CA THR A 255 44.53 -24.94 2.30
C THR A 255 43.52 -26.04 2.55
N GLU A 256 42.24 -25.76 2.31
CA GLU A 256 41.12 -26.65 2.63
C GLU A 256 40.20 -26.79 1.42
N TYR A 257 39.58 -27.95 1.30
CA TYR A 257 38.63 -28.27 0.24
C TYR A 257 37.43 -29.06 0.75
N ILE A 258 36.35 -28.98 -0.02
CA ILE A 258 35.11 -29.74 0.14
C ILE A 258 34.77 -30.39 -1.19
N LEU A 259 34.40 -31.66 -1.17
CA LEU A 259 33.85 -32.36 -2.33
C LEU A 259 32.33 -32.19 -2.33
N LEU A 260 31.79 -31.55 -3.36
CA LEU A 260 30.35 -31.26 -3.47
C LEU A 260 29.67 -32.31 -4.34
N ASN A 261 28.55 -32.83 -3.82
CA ASN A 261 27.62 -33.64 -4.61
C ASN A 261 26.65 -32.76 -5.41
N ASP A 262 25.81 -33.38 -6.25
CA ASP A 262 24.88 -32.67 -7.13
C ASP A 262 23.84 -31.83 -6.34
N ASP A 263 23.33 -32.33 -5.21
CA ASP A 263 22.34 -31.61 -4.39
C ASP A 263 22.94 -30.39 -3.69
N GLU A 264 24.13 -30.54 -3.11
CA GLU A 264 24.87 -29.43 -2.48
C GLU A 264 25.25 -28.36 -3.50
N LEU A 265 25.73 -28.78 -4.67
CA LEU A 265 26.09 -27.87 -5.76
C LEU A 265 24.88 -27.06 -6.25
N ASN A 266 23.73 -27.71 -6.44
CA ASN A 266 22.50 -27.04 -6.87
C ASN A 266 22.00 -26.04 -5.82
N LYS A 267 22.14 -26.36 -4.53
CA LYS A 267 21.81 -25.43 -3.43
C LYS A 267 22.75 -24.22 -3.39
N CYS A 268 24.01 -24.40 -3.77
CA CYS A 268 25.01 -23.33 -3.83
C CYS A 268 24.84 -22.37 -5.02
N ILE A 269 24.38 -22.84 -6.18
CA ILE A 269 24.25 -22.03 -7.41
C ILE A 269 22.92 -21.25 -7.44
N HIS A 270 22.13 -21.31 -6.37
CA HIS A 270 20.81 -20.68 -6.36
C HIS A 270 20.90 -19.14 -6.49
N PRO A 271 20.27 -18.51 -7.50
CA PRO A 271 20.50 -17.10 -7.84
C PRO A 271 20.12 -16.09 -6.75
N ILE A 272 19.26 -16.51 -5.82
CA ILE A 272 18.76 -15.70 -4.70
C ILE A 272 19.60 -15.87 -3.43
N ARG A 273 20.29 -17.00 -3.27
CA ARG A 273 21.02 -17.33 -2.04
C ARG A 273 22.51 -17.15 -2.25
N ASN A 274 23.11 -16.27 -1.48
CA ASN A 274 24.57 -16.05 -1.48
C ASN A 274 25.32 -17.00 -0.53
N PHE A 275 24.68 -18.07 -0.09
CA PHE A 275 25.24 -19.02 0.88
C PHE A 275 24.77 -20.43 0.59
N CYS A 276 25.58 -21.40 1.02
CA CYS A 276 25.33 -22.81 0.80
C CYS A 276 24.96 -23.52 2.10
N ASP A 277 24.10 -24.54 1.99
CA ASP A 277 23.91 -25.55 3.03
C ASP A 277 24.70 -26.81 2.62
N ILE A 278 25.93 -26.92 3.15
CA ILE A 278 26.87 -27.99 2.85
C ILE A 278 27.00 -28.87 4.10
N ARG A 279 26.86 -30.18 3.91
CA ARG A 279 27.06 -31.19 4.95
C ARG A 279 28.32 -32.00 4.73
N SER A 280 28.88 -31.94 3.53
CA SER A 280 30.15 -32.55 3.19
C SER A 280 31.27 -32.01 4.07
N PRO A 281 32.15 -32.89 4.60
CA PRO A 281 33.23 -32.49 5.48
C PRO A 281 34.31 -31.67 4.76
N VAL A 282 34.97 -30.80 5.53
CA VAL A 282 36.12 -30.01 5.09
C VAL A 282 37.41 -30.81 5.31
N TYR A 283 38.22 -30.91 4.26
CA TYR A 283 39.49 -31.63 4.27
C TYR A 283 40.66 -30.70 3.98
N ARG A 284 41.88 -31.10 4.38
CA ARG A 284 43.10 -30.34 4.06
C ARG A 284 43.65 -30.74 2.69
N ILE A 285 43.95 -29.75 1.85
CA ILE A 285 44.41 -29.95 0.46
C ILE A 285 45.75 -30.69 0.39
N ASN A 286 46.66 -30.42 1.32
CA ASN A 286 47.99 -31.03 1.34
C ASN A 286 47.99 -32.55 1.60
N LEU A 287 46.93 -33.07 2.22
CA LEU A 287 46.77 -34.49 2.54
C LEU A 287 45.88 -35.23 1.53
N SER A 288 45.36 -34.52 0.52
CA SER A 288 44.43 -35.09 -0.44
C SER A 288 45.12 -36.10 -1.37
N LYS A 289 44.43 -37.21 -1.62
CA LYS A 289 44.78 -38.19 -2.65
C LYS A 289 43.73 -38.27 -3.77
N PHE A 290 42.78 -37.34 -3.79
CA PHE A 290 41.72 -37.34 -4.80
C PHE A 290 42.21 -36.76 -6.12
N CYS A 291 41.82 -37.40 -7.22
CA CYS A 291 42.13 -36.98 -8.58
C CYS A 291 41.65 -35.55 -8.86
N ILE A 292 40.43 -35.20 -8.46
CA ILE A 292 39.88 -33.84 -8.68
C ILE A 292 40.75 -32.75 -8.00
N VAL A 293 41.33 -33.05 -6.83
CA VAL A 293 42.23 -32.12 -6.12
C VAL A 293 43.61 -32.10 -6.77
N ALA A 294 44.12 -33.25 -7.22
CA ALA A 294 45.38 -33.34 -7.95
C ALA A 294 45.34 -32.53 -9.26
N LEU A 295 44.25 -32.65 -10.01
CA LEU A 295 43.97 -31.86 -11.22
C LEU A 295 43.89 -30.37 -10.91
N PHE A 296 43.17 -29.97 -9.86
CA PHE A 296 43.07 -28.57 -9.44
C PHE A 296 44.44 -27.96 -9.08
N ARG A 297 45.32 -28.74 -8.44
CA ARG A 297 46.68 -28.32 -8.07
C ARG A 297 47.68 -28.42 -9.22
N ASN A 298 47.31 -29.07 -10.33
CA ASN A 298 48.21 -29.43 -11.41
C ASN A 298 49.45 -30.22 -10.93
N ASP A 299 49.26 -31.15 -9.96
CA ASP A 299 50.33 -31.98 -9.42
C ASP A 299 50.47 -33.27 -10.25
N VAL A 300 51.39 -33.25 -11.21
CA VAL A 300 51.59 -34.33 -12.19
C VAL A 300 51.79 -35.70 -11.50
N LYS A 301 52.54 -35.76 -10.40
CA LYS A 301 52.81 -37.01 -9.69
C LYS A 301 51.54 -37.57 -9.05
N LEU A 302 50.72 -36.71 -8.44
CA LEU A 302 49.45 -37.15 -7.85
C LEU A 302 48.41 -37.49 -8.91
N ILE A 303 48.44 -36.82 -10.06
CA ILE A 303 47.58 -37.12 -11.21
C ILE A 303 47.89 -38.52 -11.73
N GLU A 304 49.15 -38.84 -12.02
CA GLU A 304 49.55 -40.16 -12.53
C GLU A 304 49.20 -41.30 -11.57
N ASN A 305 49.30 -41.06 -10.26
CA ASN A 305 49.06 -42.11 -9.25
C ASN A 305 47.59 -42.28 -8.86
N ASN A 306 46.78 -41.22 -8.89
CA ASN A 306 45.41 -41.25 -8.34
C ASN A 306 44.31 -41.02 -9.38
N CYS A 307 44.61 -40.51 -10.57
CA CYS A 307 43.62 -40.31 -11.62
C CYS A 307 43.50 -41.54 -12.51
N HIS A 308 42.42 -42.30 -12.32
CA HIS A 308 42.09 -43.44 -13.17
C HIS A 308 41.07 -43.05 -14.25
N ASN A 309 41.21 -43.62 -15.44
CA ASN A 309 40.30 -43.38 -16.55
C ASN A 309 39.28 -44.52 -16.69
N THR A 310 38.03 -44.17 -16.98
CA THR A 310 36.99 -45.12 -17.37
C THR A 310 36.80 -45.09 -18.88
N ILE A 311 36.81 -46.27 -19.51
CA ILE A 311 36.63 -46.39 -20.96
C ILE A 311 35.17 -46.68 -21.28
N LYS A 312 34.57 -45.85 -22.13
CA LYS A 312 33.24 -46.07 -22.70
C LYS A 312 33.35 -46.47 -24.17
N ILE A 313 32.60 -47.50 -24.55
CA ILE A 313 32.56 -48.07 -25.90
C ILE A 313 31.30 -47.54 -26.61
N ASN A 314 31.37 -47.37 -27.93
CA ASN A 314 30.26 -46.92 -28.80
C ASN A 314 29.80 -45.48 -28.54
N ALA A 315 30.72 -44.57 -28.26
CA ALA A 315 30.35 -43.17 -28.09
C ALA A 315 30.11 -42.47 -29.43
N ILE A 316 29.16 -41.53 -29.43
CA ILE A 316 28.83 -40.70 -30.59
C ILE A 316 29.77 -39.49 -30.59
N LEU A 317 30.51 -39.32 -31.68
CA LEU A 317 31.34 -38.15 -31.96
C LEU A 317 30.91 -37.54 -33.29
N PRO A 318 31.02 -36.21 -33.48
CA PRO A 318 31.48 -35.19 -32.53
C PRO A 318 30.47 -34.92 -31.41
N MET A 319 30.97 -34.49 -30.25
CA MET A 319 30.13 -33.99 -29.15
C MET A 319 30.49 -32.53 -28.84
N ALA A 320 29.51 -31.76 -28.39
CA ALA A 320 29.70 -30.37 -28.00
C ALA A 320 29.03 -30.10 -26.66
N GLU A 321 29.69 -29.32 -25.81
CA GLU A 321 29.16 -28.84 -24.54
C GLU A 321 29.23 -27.31 -24.50
N TYR A 322 28.16 -26.67 -24.02
CA TYR A 322 28.11 -25.22 -23.88
C TYR A 322 28.81 -24.81 -22.58
N LEU A 323 29.77 -23.90 -22.67
CA LEU A 323 30.49 -23.38 -21.50
C LEU A 323 29.80 -22.11 -20.98
N SER A 324 29.90 -21.02 -21.73
CA SER A 324 29.33 -19.72 -21.39
C SER A 324 29.49 -18.73 -22.54
N SER A 325 28.62 -17.71 -22.61
CA SER A 325 28.75 -16.56 -23.51
C SER A 325 29.05 -16.92 -24.97
N GLY A 326 28.29 -17.87 -25.52
CA GLY A 326 28.46 -18.32 -26.90
C GLY A 326 29.68 -19.22 -27.14
N THR A 327 30.42 -19.59 -26.09
CA THR A 327 31.56 -20.51 -26.20
C THR A 327 31.14 -21.95 -26.02
N TRP A 328 31.48 -22.76 -27.01
CA TRP A 328 31.27 -24.20 -27.05
C TRP A 328 32.62 -24.92 -27.03
N ILE A 329 32.68 -26.01 -26.29
CA ILE A 329 33.80 -26.95 -26.35
C ILE A 329 33.38 -28.17 -27.15
N ILE A 330 34.20 -28.58 -28.11
CA ILE A 330 33.88 -29.64 -29.07
C ILE A 330 34.93 -30.74 -28.94
N VAL A 331 34.49 -31.98 -28.71
CA VAL A 331 35.34 -33.17 -28.73
C VAL A 331 35.19 -33.87 -30.07
N ILE A 332 36.32 -34.07 -30.75
CA ILE A 332 36.40 -34.58 -32.12
C ILE A 332 37.55 -35.58 -32.28
N ALA A 333 37.32 -36.65 -33.03
CA ALA A 333 38.37 -37.63 -33.35
C ALA A 333 39.20 -37.25 -34.59
N LYS A 334 38.62 -36.47 -35.51
CA LYS A 334 39.24 -36.03 -36.76
C LYS A 334 38.93 -34.55 -36.99
N PRO A 335 39.78 -33.80 -37.74
CA PRO A 335 39.50 -32.41 -38.06
C PRO A 335 38.13 -32.24 -38.71
N LEU A 336 37.37 -31.25 -38.23
CA LEU A 336 35.96 -31.05 -38.58
C LEU A 336 35.76 -29.63 -39.08
N ARG A 337 35.07 -29.45 -40.20
CA ARG A 337 34.70 -28.12 -40.71
C ARG A 337 33.35 -27.70 -40.15
N MET A 338 33.28 -26.48 -39.64
CA MET A 338 32.07 -25.85 -39.11
C MET A 338 31.75 -24.61 -39.93
N SER A 339 30.51 -24.47 -40.37
CA SER A 339 29.99 -23.29 -41.07
C SER A 339 29.28 -22.40 -40.06
N ILE A 340 29.78 -21.18 -39.84
CA ILE A 340 29.23 -20.20 -38.89
C ILE A 340 28.30 -19.24 -39.62
N ASN A 341 27.04 -19.20 -39.21
CA ASN A 341 25.98 -18.41 -39.82
C ASN A 341 25.41 -17.39 -38.82
N CYS A 342 25.55 -16.09 -39.12
CA CYS A 342 25.16 -14.97 -38.26
C CYS A 342 23.89 -14.22 -38.71
N GLY A 343 23.18 -14.73 -39.72
CA GLY A 343 21.96 -14.13 -40.25
C GLY A 343 21.79 -14.41 -41.74
N PRO A 344 20.64 -14.04 -42.33
CA PRO A 344 20.29 -14.41 -43.71
C PRO A 344 21.16 -13.75 -44.78
N ASN A 345 21.77 -12.60 -44.46
CA ASN A 345 22.56 -11.81 -45.42
C ASN A 345 24.07 -11.83 -45.17
N ILE A 346 24.53 -12.59 -44.17
CA ILE A 346 25.95 -12.70 -43.83
C ILE A 346 26.48 -14.00 -44.42
N ARG A 347 27.57 -13.92 -45.19
CA ARG A 347 28.22 -15.12 -45.73
C ARG A 347 28.70 -15.99 -44.59
N ALA A 348 28.43 -17.29 -44.71
CA ALA A 348 28.92 -18.28 -43.78
C ALA A 348 30.45 -18.24 -43.68
N VAL A 349 30.98 -18.23 -42.47
CA VAL A 349 32.42 -18.32 -42.21
C VAL A 349 32.77 -19.76 -41.88
N GLU A 350 33.69 -20.37 -42.64
CA GLU A 350 34.17 -21.70 -42.32
C GLU A 350 35.29 -21.67 -41.28
N LYS A 351 35.20 -22.53 -40.27
CA LYS A 351 36.25 -22.76 -39.28
C LYS A 351 36.56 -24.25 -39.17
N ILE A 352 37.86 -24.57 -39.15
CA ILE A 352 38.35 -25.94 -38.99
C ILE A 352 38.67 -26.18 -37.52
N MET A 353 37.96 -27.14 -36.92
CA MET A 353 38.18 -27.59 -35.55
C MET A 353 39.24 -28.68 -35.51
N LYS A 354 40.13 -28.66 -34.51
CA LYS A 354 41.26 -29.59 -34.36
C LYS A 354 41.03 -30.65 -33.26
N PRO A 355 41.38 -31.92 -33.49
CA PRO A 355 41.29 -32.96 -32.46
C PRO A 355 42.35 -32.81 -31.37
N PRO A 356 42.15 -33.37 -30.16
CA PRO A 356 40.95 -34.09 -29.72
C PRO A 356 39.84 -33.19 -29.16
N ILE A 357 40.18 -31.97 -28.74
CA ILE A 357 39.28 -30.99 -28.14
C ILE A 357 39.63 -29.61 -28.71
N ASP A 358 38.62 -28.84 -29.10
CA ASP A 358 38.79 -27.47 -29.58
C ASP A 358 37.62 -26.57 -29.17
N LEU A 359 37.86 -25.26 -29.15
CA LEU A 359 36.95 -24.24 -28.65
C LEU A 359 36.40 -23.38 -29.79
N LEU A 360 35.08 -23.21 -29.79
CA LEU A 360 34.37 -22.36 -30.73
C LEU A 360 33.55 -21.32 -29.99
N THR A 361 34.00 -20.07 -30.04
CA THR A 361 33.22 -18.91 -29.57
C THR A 361 32.43 -18.33 -30.72
N LEU A 362 31.10 -18.30 -30.56
CA LEU A 362 30.15 -17.70 -31.51
C LEU A 362 29.81 -16.29 -31.06
N GLU A 363 29.72 -15.37 -32.02
CA GLU A 363 29.17 -14.04 -31.75
C GLU A 363 27.67 -14.12 -31.44
N VAL A 364 27.13 -13.06 -30.83
CA VAL A 364 25.73 -12.99 -30.41
C VAL A 364 24.81 -13.19 -31.63
N GLY A 365 23.90 -14.16 -31.54
CA GLY A 365 22.96 -14.50 -32.61
C GLY A 365 23.54 -15.39 -33.72
N CYS A 366 24.82 -15.76 -33.67
CA CYS A 366 25.41 -16.68 -34.64
C CYS A 366 25.24 -18.14 -34.24
N SER A 367 24.98 -18.99 -35.21
CA SER A 367 24.95 -20.45 -35.08
C SER A 367 26.11 -21.07 -35.84
N ALA A 368 26.53 -22.28 -35.49
CA ALA A 368 27.51 -23.01 -36.29
C ALA A 368 27.03 -24.42 -36.56
N ASN A 369 27.15 -24.90 -37.80
CA ASN A 369 26.66 -26.21 -38.18
C ASN A 369 27.64 -26.98 -39.07
N ASN A 370 27.39 -28.28 -39.16
CA ASN A 370 27.94 -29.17 -40.16
C ASN A 370 26.99 -30.37 -40.33
N ASP A 371 27.44 -31.40 -41.05
CA ASP A 371 26.62 -32.59 -41.34
C ASP A 371 26.31 -33.45 -40.11
N GLN A 372 26.99 -33.23 -38.97
CA GLN A 372 26.91 -34.10 -37.78
C GLN A 372 26.25 -33.43 -36.57
N LEU A 373 26.42 -32.12 -36.38
CA LEU A 373 25.86 -31.36 -35.27
C LEU A 373 25.58 -29.90 -35.63
N THR A 374 24.76 -29.25 -34.81
CA THR A 374 24.47 -27.81 -34.90
C THR A 374 24.61 -27.19 -33.51
N LEU A 375 25.40 -26.14 -33.42
CA LEU A 375 25.60 -25.30 -32.24
C LEU A 375 24.60 -24.14 -32.31
N LEU A 376 23.79 -24.06 -31.27
CA LEU A 376 22.71 -23.07 -31.19
C LEU A 376 23.27 -21.67 -30.93
N PRO A 377 22.58 -20.63 -31.43
CA PRO A 377 22.95 -19.26 -31.15
C PRO A 377 22.74 -18.92 -29.68
N TYR A 378 23.60 -18.05 -29.17
CA TYR A 378 23.48 -17.46 -27.84
C TYR A 378 23.04 -15.99 -27.96
N TYR A 379 22.19 -15.58 -27.04
CA TYR A 379 21.75 -14.19 -26.91
C TYR A 379 21.61 -13.83 -25.43
N GLN A 380 22.32 -12.79 -25.01
CA GLN A 380 22.18 -12.19 -23.69
C GLN A 380 22.20 -10.68 -23.85
N LEU A 381 21.12 -10.04 -23.41
CA LEU A 381 20.99 -8.59 -23.42
C LEU A 381 20.80 -8.12 -21.98
N GLU A 382 21.80 -7.46 -21.44
CA GLU A 382 21.71 -6.85 -20.11
C GLU A 382 21.18 -5.43 -20.24
N SER A 383 19.92 -5.22 -19.88
CA SER A 383 19.36 -3.89 -19.74
C SER A 383 19.82 -3.29 -18.41
N LYS A 384 20.72 -2.30 -18.47
CA LYS A 384 21.07 -1.48 -17.30
C LYS A 384 19.94 -0.49 -17.03
N LEU A 385 18.92 -0.93 -16.30
CA LEU A 385 17.91 -0.05 -15.72
C LEU A 385 18.49 0.53 -14.42
N ASN A 386 18.76 1.83 -14.41
CA ASN A 386 19.19 2.56 -13.22
C ASN A 386 17.96 2.86 -12.33
N ILE A 387 17.67 1.99 -11.36
CA ILE A 387 16.47 2.03 -10.50
C ILE A 387 16.72 2.89 -9.22
N ASP A 388 17.86 3.58 -9.14
CA ASP A 388 18.31 4.20 -7.89
C ASP A 388 17.41 5.34 -7.36
N GLU A 389 16.64 6.03 -8.20
CA GLU A 389 15.81 7.17 -7.74
C GLU A 389 14.41 6.81 -7.21
N PRO A 390 13.57 6.05 -7.94
CA PRO A 390 12.19 5.79 -7.50
C PRO A 390 12.13 4.86 -6.29
N PHE A 391 13.00 3.83 -6.26
CA PHE A 391 12.96 2.81 -5.22
C PHE A 391 13.57 3.34 -3.91
N ALA A 392 14.63 4.14 -3.97
CA ALA A 392 15.19 4.79 -2.77
C ALA A 392 14.19 5.77 -2.12
N LYS A 393 13.34 6.43 -2.93
CA LYS A 393 12.28 7.32 -2.45
C LYS A 393 11.13 6.55 -1.80
N PHE A 394 10.80 5.36 -2.32
CA PHE A 394 9.89 4.42 -1.67
C PHE A 394 10.46 3.87 -0.35
N MET A 395 11.77 3.58 -0.30
CA MET A 395 12.46 2.99 0.87
C MET A 395 12.61 3.92 2.08
N LYS A 396 12.34 5.22 1.94
CA LYS A 396 12.39 6.21 3.04
C LYS A 396 11.04 6.45 3.74
N ASN A 397 9.94 5.97 3.17
CA ASN A 397 8.60 6.03 3.75
C ASN A 397 8.22 4.65 4.33
#